data_AF-A0A2N5FWX4-F1
#
_entry.id   AF-A0A2N5FWX4-F1
#
_cell.length_a   1.000
_cell.length_b   1.000
_cell.length_c   1.000
_cell.angle_alpha   90.00
_cell.angle_beta   90.00
_cell.angle_gamma   90.00
#
_symmetry.space_group_name_H-M   'P 1'
#
loop_
_entity.id
_entity.type
_entity.pdbx_description
1 polymer ?
#
loop_
_entity_poly.entity_id
_entity_poly.type
_entity_poly.pdbx_seq_one_letter_code
_entity_poly.pdbx_strand_id
1 'polypeptide(L)' 'MLLEWKANCPIRKYRKQERLSQAEFAALLGVSTYTVQRWEDGAINPSEENVVKLEKLIIEFSDQWEEWKRNSVSL' A
#
# COMPACT_ATOMS: atom_id res chain seq x y z
N MET A 1 -2.82 0.17 -15.87
CA MET A 1 -4.24 -0.25 -15.85
C MET A 1 -4.60 -0.72 -14.43
N LEU A 2 -5.77 -0.40 -13.85
CA LEU A 2 -6.11 -0.73 -12.43
C LEU A 2 -5.95 -2.23 -12.07
N LEU A 3 -6.04 -3.12 -13.06
CA LEU A 3 -5.78 -4.55 -12.91
C LEU A 3 -4.31 -4.88 -12.56
N GLU A 4 -3.34 -4.13 -13.10
CA GLU A 4 -1.91 -4.36 -12.85
C GLU A 4 -1.52 -3.94 -11.43
N TRP A 5 -2.08 -2.82 -10.93
CA TRP A 5 -1.88 -2.39 -9.55
C TRP A 5 -2.41 -3.41 -8.57
N LYS A 6 -3.65 -3.86 -8.76
CA LYS A 6 -4.30 -4.81 -7.86
C LYS A 6 -3.54 -6.14 -7.75
N ALA A 7 -2.87 -6.56 -8.83
CA ALA A 7 -2.03 -7.74 -8.88
C ALA A 7 -0.62 -7.50 -8.28
N ASN A 8 -0.06 -6.30 -8.43
CA ASN A 8 1.30 -5.98 -8.02
C ASN A 8 1.45 -5.14 -6.75
N CYS A 9 0.36 -4.74 -6.11
CA CYS A 9 0.35 -3.85 -4.96
C CYS A 9 1.27 -4.37 -3.83
N PRO A 10 2.29 -3.61 -3.43
CA PRO A 10 3.26 -4.04 -2.41
C PRO A 10 2.60 -4.29 -1.06
N ILE A 11 1.60 -3.48 -0.70
CA ILE A 11 0.81 -3.66 0.53
C ILE A 11 0.13 -5.02 0.54
N ARG A 12 -0.54 -5.40 -0.56
CA ARG A 12 -1.22 -6.69 -0.66
C ARG A 12 -0.25 -7.85 -0.66
N LYS A 13 0.86 -7.73 -1.38
CA LYS A 13 1.91 -8.77 -1.46
C LYS A 13 2.49 -9.07 -0.08
N TYR A 14 2.98 -8.05 0.61
CA TYR A 14 3.51 -8.16 1.97
C TYR A 14 2.48 -8.77 2.92
N ARG A 15 1.27 -8.23 2.95
CA ARG A 15 0.20 -8.71 3.83
C ARG A 15 -0.09 -10.20 3.61
N LYS A 16 -0.10 -10.66 2.35
CA LYS A 16 -0.34 -12.06 2.01
C LYS A 16 0.86 -12.96 2.37
N GLN A 17 2.09 -12.48 2.22
CA GLN A 17 3.30 -13.20 2.65
C GLN A 17 3.30 -13.42 4.17
N GLU A 18 2.94 -12.38 4.93
CA GLU A 18 2.80 -12.43 6.39
C GLU A 18 1.49 -13.08 6.87
N ARG A 19 0.65 -13.58 5.95
CA ARG A 19 -0.65 -14.23 6.23
C ARG A 19 -1.63 -13.37 7.03
N LEU A 20 -1.53 -12.06 6.90
CA LEU A 20 -2.40 -11.10 7.57
C LEU A 20 -3.70 -10.86 6.79
N SER A 21 -4.80 -10.69 7.51
CA SER A 21 -6.03 -10.10 6.99
C SER A 21 -5.85 -8.59 6.81
N GLN A 22 -6.73 -7.95 6.02
CA GLN A 22 -6.71 -6.49 5.88
C GLN A 22 -6.93 -5.78 7.23
N ALA A 23 -7.71 -6.39 8.14
CA ALA A 23 -7.98 -5.83 9.46
C ALA A 23 -6.75 -5.89 10.38
N GLU A 24 -6.05 -7.03 10.41
CA GLU A 24 -4.81 -7.16 11.20
C GLU A 24 -3.73 -6.20 10.69
N PHE A 25 -3.57 -6.10 9.37
CA PHE A 25 -2.62 -5.16 8.79
C PHE A 25 -3.00 -3.69 9.08
N ALA A 26 -4.29 -3.36 9.00
CA ALA A 26 -4.77 -2.02 9.35
C ALA A 26 -4.50 -1.68 10.83
N ALA A 27 -4.66 -2.66 11.72
CA ALA A 27 -4.36 -2.49 13.15
C ALA A 27 -2.86 -2.21 13.39
N LEU A 28 -1.94 -2.87 12.66
CA LEU A 28 -0.50 -2.58 12.75
C LEU A 28 -0.15 -1.14 12.38
N LEU A 29 -0.88 -0.55 11.44
CA LEU A 29 -0.66 0.81 10.96
C LEU A 29 -1.49 1.88 11.70
N GLY A 30 -2.43 1.46 12.55
CA GLY A 30 -3.35 2.36 13.23
C GLY A 30 -4.34 3.06 12.27
N VAL A 31 -4.78 2.36 11.23
CA VAL A 31 -5.76 2.86 10.24
C VAL A 31 -6.99 1.96 10.17
N SER A 32 -8.02 2.37 9.42
CA SER A 32 -9.19 1.52 9.21
C SER A 32 -8.93 0.43 8.16
N THR A 33 -9.63 -0.71 8.27
CA THR A 33 -9.61 -1.77 7.24
C THR A 33 -10.01 -1.24 5.87
N TYR A 34 -10.97 -0.31 5.82
CA TYR A 34 -11.42 0.34 4.58
C TYR A 34 -10.30 1.14 3.91
N THR A 35 -9.48 1.84 4.71
CA THR A 35 -8.31 2.56 4.23
C THR A 35 -7.34 1.62 3.51
N VAL A 36 -7.01 0.47 4.12
CA VAL A 36 -6.15 -0.55 3.52
C VAL A 36 -6.76 -1.11 2.23
N GLN A 37 -8.06 -1.41 2.21
CA GLN A 37 -8.73 -1.88 1.01
C GLN A 37 -8.58 -0.89 -0.15
N ARG A 38 -8.80 0.41 0.11
CA ARG A 38 -8.70 1.45 -0.92
C ARG A 38 -7.27 1.62 -1.45
N TRP A 39 -6.25 1.44 -0.60
CA TRP A 39 -4.86 1.41 -1.03
C TRP A 39 -4.57 0.19 -1.92
N GLU A 40 -4.99 -1.01 -1.51
CA GLU A 40 -4.76 -2.23 -2.28
C GLU A 40 -5.50 -2.25 -3.63
N ASP A 41 -6.64 -1.57 -3.71
CA ASP A 41 -7.40 -1.41 -4.95
C ASP A 41 -6.92 -0.23 -5.80
N GLY A 42 -5.96 0.56 -5.30
CA GLY A 42 -5.38 1.72 -6.01
C GLY A 42 -6.35 2.88 -6.14
N ALA A 43 -7.40 2.88 -5.31
CA ALA A 43 -8.49 3.84 -5.38
C ALA A 43 -8.19 5.14 -4.62
N ILE A 44 -7.29 5.08 -3.63
CA ILE A 44 -6.68 6.25 -2.98
C ILE A 44 -5.22 5.93 -2.63
N ASN A 45 -4.44 6.97 -2.43
CA ASN A 45 -3.05 6.87 -2.00
C ASN A 45 -2.93 7.03 -0.47
N PRO A 46 -1.97 6.34 0.17
CA PRO A 46 -1.55 6.66 1.53
C PRO A 46 -1.09 8.12 1.64
N SER A 47 -1.44 8.79 2.74
CA SER A 47 -0.85 10.08 3.11
C SER A 47 0.64 9.93 3.43
N GLU A 48 1.39 11.03 3.43
CA GLU A 48 2.83 11.01 3.78
C GLU A 48 3.10 10.33 5.13
N GLU A 49 2.28 10.61 6.16
CA GLU A 49 2.39 9.94 7.46
C GLU A 49 2.25 8.41 7.34
N ASN A 50 1.31 7.95 6.52
CA ASN A 50 1.09 6.52 6.32
C ASN A 50 2.14 5.88 5.42
N VAL A 51 2.72 6.63 4.48
CA VAL A 51 3.91 6.20 3.72
C VAL A 51 5.06 5.90 4.67
N VAL A 52 5.36 6.80 5.61
CA VAL A 52 6.43 6.57 6.61
C VAL A 52 6.15 5.33 7.47
N LYS A 53 4.89 5.06 7.84
CA LYS A 53 4.53 3.82 8.56
C LYS A 53 4.73 2.58 7.70
N LEU A 54 4.36 2.67 6.42
CA LEU A 54 4.51 1.57 5.46
C LEU A 54 5.97 1.27 5.16
N GLU A 55 6.83 2.28 4.98
CA GLU A 55 8.28 2.10 4.78
C GLU A 55 8.97 1.40 5.95
N LYS A 56 8.52 1.69 7.18
CA LYS A 56 9.04 1.01 8.39
C LYS A 56 8.62 -0.45 8.47
N LEU A 57 7.47 -0.81 7.90
CA LEU A 57 6.89 -2.15 7.99
C LEU A 57 7.24 -3.01 6.77
N ILE A 58 7.34 -2.40 5.59
CA ILE A 58 7.53 -3.04 4.30
C ILE A 58 8.75 -2.41 3.63
N ILE A 59 9.89 -3.09 3.72
CA ILE A 59 11.18 -2.58 3.21
C ILE A 59 11.11 -2.25 1.71
N GLU A 60 10.45 -3.10 0.91
CA GLU A 60 10.29 -2.90 -0.55
C GLU A 60 9.25 -1.83 -0.94
N PHE A 61 8.56 -1.23 0.04
CA PHE A 61 7.51 -0.26 -0.25
C PHE A 61 8.06 1.06 -0.80
N SER A 62 9.24 1.50 -0.34
CA SER A 62 9.86 2.76 -0.79
C SER A 62 10.12 2.74 -2.30
N ASP A 63 10.69 1.66 -2.82
CA ASP A 63 11.11 1.58 -4.22
C ASP A 63 9.90 1.62 -5.17
N GLN A 64 8.86 0.86 -4.84
CA GLN A 64 7.61 0.84 -5.62
C GLN A 64 6.82 2.14 -5.47
N TRP A 65 6.89 2.78 -4.31
CA TRP A 65 6.25 4.07 -4.07
C TRP A 65 6.90 5.20 -4.87
N GLU A 66 8.22 5.25 -4.94
CA GLU A 66 8.96 6.21 -5.77
C GLU A 66 8.71 6.01 -7.27
N GLU A 67 8.63 4.76 -7.72
CA GLU A 67 8.26 4.44 -9.09
C GLU A 67 6.82 4.89 -9.42
N TRP A 68 5.87 4.66 -8.51
CA TRP A 68 4.50 5.12 -8.65
C TRP A 68 4.39 6.65 -8.66
N LYS A 69 5.05 7.35 -7.71
CA LYS A 69 5.09 8.83 -7.67
C LYS A 69 5.56 9.39 -9.00
N ARG A 70 6.64 8.85 -9.56
CA ARG A 70 7.20 9.25 -10.86
C ARG A 70 6.21 9.08 -12.02
N ASN A 71 5.42 8.02 -12.00
CA ASN A 71 4.42 7.72 -13.03
C ASN A 71 3.10 8.51 -12.84
N SER A 72 2.79 8.91 -11.61
CA SER A 72 1.56 9.65 -11.27
C SER A 72 1.63 11.17 -11.47
N VAL A 73 2.84 11.74 -11.58
CA VAL A 73 3.08 13.19 -11.73
C VAL A 73 3.10 13.64 -13.21
N SER A 74 2.90 12.71 -14.17
CA SER A 74 2.77 13.04 -15.61
C SER A 74 1.33 13.25 -16.10
N LEU A 75 0.42 13.70 -15.24
CA LEU A 75 -0.94 14.13 -15.60
C LEU A 75 -1.18 15.59 -15.18
#